data_AF-A0A7W7H447-F1
#
_entry.id   AF-A0A7W7H447-F1
#
_cell.length_a   1.000
_cell.length_b   1.000
_cell.length_c   1.000
_cell.angle_alpha   90.00
_cell.angle_beta   90.00
_cell.angle_gamma   90.00
#
_symmetry.space_group_name_H-M   'P 1'
#
loop_
_entity.id
_entity.type
_entity.pdbx_description
1 polymer ?
#
loop_
_entity_poly.entity_id
_entity_poly.type
_entity_poly.pdbx_seq_one_letter_code
_entity_poly.pdbx_strand_id
1 'polypeptide(L)'
;MNEVRLQEAGGYFVGDLLRLTSETFEVQLVHVGVSRVSVEWPWLEVDSASNNSWDGTMGFSRKSQSYDWCNTPWRLEPDPEELEKGDSCFVGIPPTDVRIVEIIEYDPPADFGFLPRPELVLAVRPVEFWGDVEAGFGINLNSGEPIEIELIERRTRA
;
A
#
# COMPACT_ATOMS: atom_id res chain seq x y z
N MET A 1 -6.69 -10.83 17.43
CA MET A 1 -6.17 -9.49 17.12
C MET A 1 -7.23 -8.50 17.53
N ASN A 2 -6.92 -7.60 18.45
CA ASN A 2 -7.81 -6.48 18.77
C ASN A 2 -7.42 -5.32 17.85
N GLU A 3 -8.41 -4.70 17.23
CA GLU A 3 -8.23 -3.49 16.44
C GLU A 3 -9.05 -2.36 17.07
N VAL A 4 -8.48 -1.17 17.11
CA VAL A 4 -9.14 0.03 17.61
C VAL A 4 -9.14 1.08 16.51
N ARG A 5 -10.33 1.58 16.18
CA ARG A 5 -10.48 2.70 15.24
C ARG A 5 -10.32 4.01 16.00
N LEU A 6 -9.34 4.79 15.58
CA LEU A 6 -8.99 6.08 16.19
C LEU A 6 -9.45 7.23 15.30
N GLN A 7 -9.63 8.40 15.90
CA GLN A 7 -9.82 9.65 15.15
C GLN A 7 -8.49 10.36 14.85
N GLU A 8 -7.45 10.04 15.63
CA GLU A 8 -6.13 10.65 15.57
C GLU A 8 -5.08 9.65 16.06
N ALA A 9 -3.96 9.52 15.34
CA ALA A 9 -2.77 8.81 15.78
C ALA A 9 -1.55 9.19 14.91
N GLY A 10 -0.33 9.09 15.45
CA GLY A 10 0.89 9.36 14.68
C GLY A 10 1.01 10.78 14.11
N GLY A 11 0.25 11.74 14.64
CA GLY A 11 0.17 13.10 14.11
C GLY A 11 -0.78 13.28 12.92
N TYR A 12 -1.60 12.28 12.61
CA TYR A 12 -2.61 12.28 11.55
C TYR A 12 -4.02 12.25 12.10
N PHE A 13 -4.98 12.80 11.35
CA PHE A 13 -6.41 12.78 11.67
C PHE A 13 -7.22 12.13 10.56
N VAL A 14 -8.31 11.46 10.92
CA VAL A 14 -9.31 11.03 9.94
C VAL A 14 -9.84 12.24 9.17
N GLY A 15 -9.67 12.20 7.86
CA GLY A 15 -10.03 13.25 6.90
C GLY A 15 -8.87 14.15 6.47
N ASP A 16 -7.66 14.00 7.02
CA ASP A 16 -6.47 14.68 6.50
C ASP A 16 -6.26 14.32 5.02
N LEU A 17 -5.85 15.31 4.23
CA LEU A 17 -5.42 15.14 2.84
C LEU A 17 -3.91 14.98 2.81
N LEU A 18 -3.45 13.87 2.25
CA LEU A 18 -2.05 13.51 2.10
C LEU A 18 -1.69 13.44 0.62
N ARG A 19 -0.41 13.68 0.32
CA ARG A 19 0.21 13.31 -0.94
C ARG A 19 1.22 12.20 -0.68
N LEU A 20 1.09 11.14 -1.45
CA LEU A 20 2.02 10.01 -1.44
C LEU A 20 2.95 10.11 -2.64
N THR A 21 4.24 9.90 -2.41
CA THR A 21 5.25 9.75 -3.46
C THR A 21 6.23 8.63 -3.09
N SER A 22 6.84 8.03 -4.10
CA SER A 22 7.99 7.15 -3.94
C SER A 22 8.81 7.25 -5.21
N GLU A 23 10.13 7.26 -5.06
CA GLU A 23 11.03 7.04 -6.19
C GLU A 23 10.73 5.70 -6.87
N THR A 24 11.24 5.53 -8.08
CA THR A 24 11.15 4.27 -8.80
C THR A 24 12.31 3.36 -8.44
N PHE A 25 11.98 2.11 -8.13
CA PHE A 25 12.96 1.08 -7.78
C PHE A 25 12.82 -0.09 -8.75
N GLU A 26 13.94 -0.56 -9.28
CA GLU A 26 13.96 -1.79 -10.07
C GLU A 26 13.69 -2.98 -9.14
N VAL A 27 12.72 -3.82 -9.51
CA VAL A 27 12.33 -5.04 -8.80
C VAL A 27 12.25 -6.20 -9.78
N GLN A 28 12.47 -7.41 -9.28
CA GLN A 28 12.45 -8.61 -10.11
C GLN A 28 11.04 -9.20 -10.20
N LEU A 29 10.63 -9.60 -11.41
CA LEU A 29 9.40 -10.38 -11.57
C LEU A 29 9.61 -11.82 -11.13
N VAL A 30 8.74 -12.27 -10.23
CA VAL A 30 8.69 -13.65 -9.74
C VAL A 30 7.64 -14.45 -10.50
N HIS A 31 6.51 -13.83 -10.83
CA HIS A 31 5.39 -14.50 -11.47
C HIS A 31 4.68 -13.61 -12.49
N VAL A 32 4.32 -14.21 -13.63
CA VAL A 32 3.41 -13.62 -14.62
C VAL A 32 2.30 -14.62 -14.90
N GLY A 33 1.09 -14.27 -14.47
CA GLY A 33 -0.13 -15.02 -14.72
C GLY A 33 -1.03 -14.33 -15.75
N VAL A 34 -2.23 -14.87 -15.94
CA VAL A 34 -3.21 -14.30 -16.89
C VAL A 34 -3.79 -12.98 -16.36
N SER A 35 -4.01 -12.87 -15.05
CA SER A 35 -4.65 -11.70 -14.43
C SER A 35 -3.75 -10.95 -13.45
N ARG A 36 -2.60 -11.51 -13.07
CA ARG A 36 -1.68 -10.90 -12.11
C ARG A 36 -0.23 -11.04 -12.50
N VAL A 37 0.56 -10.08 -12.06
CA VAL A 37 2.02 -10.17 -11.99
C VAL A 37 2.43 -10.11 -10.52
N SER A 38 3.56 -10.69 -10.17
CA SER A 38 4.10 -10.60 -8.81
C SER A 38 5.60 -10.34 -8.88
N VAL A 39 6.04 -9.43 -8.03
CA VAL A 39 7.44 -8.98 -7.93
C VAL A 39 7.98 -9.27 -6.55
N GLU A 40 9.29 -9.38 -6.42
CA GLU A 40 9.95 -9.39 -5.11
C GLU A 40 9.67 -8.07 -4.38
N TRP A 41 9.39 -8.12 -3.08
CA TRP A 41 9.11 -6.93 -2.28
C TRP A 41 10.21 -6.70 -1.25
N PRO A 42 11.23 -5.89 -1.57
CA PRO A 42 12.47 -5.83 -0.79
C PRO A 42 12.35 -5.09 0.54
N TRP A 43 11.24 -4.38 0.76
CA TRP A 43 11.09 -3.48 1.91
C TRP A 43 10.50 -4.13 3.16
N LEU A 44 10.01 -5.36 3.02
CA LEU A 44 9.43 -6.13 4.11
C LEU A 44 10.15 -7.48 4.18
N GLU A 45 10.21 -8.05 5.38
CA GLU A 45 10.81 -9.36 5.62
C GLU A 45 9.73 -10.39 5.89
N VAL A 46 9.92 -11.64 5.43
CA VAL A 46 9.01 -12.73 5.75
C VAL A 46 9.09 -13.05 7.24
N ASP A 47 7.95 -13.02 7.93
CA ASP A 47 7.89 -13.37 9.35
C ASP A 47 7.74 -14.89 9.53
N SER A 48 8.86 -15.57 9.76
CA SER A 48 8.88 -17.02 10.00
C SER A 48 8.10 -17.48 11.25
N ALA A 49 7.79 -16.57 12.17
CA ALA A 49 7.02 -16.83 13.38
C ALA A 49 5.53 -16.45 13.24
N SER A 50 5.11 -15.98 12.07
CA SER A 50 3.73 -15.64 11.77
C SER A 50 2.85 -16.88 11.65
N ASN A 51 1.57 -16.76 12.02
CA ASN A 51 0.56 -17.76 11.70
C ASN A 51 0.03 -17.64 10.26
N ASN A 52 0.39 -16.58 9.56
CA ASN A 52 0.01 -16.29 8.18
C ASN A 52 1.23 -16.42 7.27
N SER A 53 1.00 -16.92 6.05
CA SER A 53 2.06 -17.08 5.07
C SER A 53 2.06 -15.89 4.11
N TRP A 54 3.12 -15.09 4.16
CA TRP A 54 3.50 -14.19 3.08
C TRP A 54 4.82 -14.70 2.49
N ASP A 55 4.93 -14.70 1.17
CA ASP A 55 6.05 -15.33 0.44
C ASP A 55 7.13 -14.34 0.01
N GLY A 56 7.09 -13.10 0.50
CA GLY A 56 8.04 -12.05 0.14
C GLY A 56 7.68 -11.31 -1.15
N THR A 57 6.52 -11.60 -1.75
CA THR A 57 6.14 -11.00 -3.03
C THR A 57 4.95 -10.05 -2.92
N MET A 58 4.91 -9.06 -3.80
CA MET A 58 3.76 -8.18 -3.97
C MET A 58 3.09 -8.44 -5.31
N GLY A 59 1.77 -8.66 -5.26
CA GLY A 59 0.97 -8.98 -6.43
C GLY A 59 0.22 -7.77 -6.97
N PHE A 60 0.33 -7.52 -8.27
CA PHE A 60 -0.38 -6.47 -8.99
C PHE A 60 -1.31 -7.06 -10.05
N SER A 61 -2.35 -6.31 -10.41
CA SER A 61 -3.15 -6.67 -11.58
C SER A 61 -2.28 -6.64 -12.83
N ARG A 62 -2.43 -7.65 -13.70
CA ARG A 62 -1.78 -7.62 -15.01
C ARG A 62 -2.43 -6.60 -15.94
N LYS A 63 -3.74 -6.41 -15.82
CA LYS A 63 -4.50 -5.50 -16.68
C LYS A 63 -4.39 -4.08 -16.16
N SER A 64 -3.91 -3.13 -16.96
CA SER A 64 -3.70 -1.74 -16.54
C SER A 64 -5.00 -0.99 -16.26
N GLN A 65 -6.11 -1.41 -16.87
CA GLN A 65 -7.45 -0.85 -16.61
C GLN A 65 -8.24 -1.60 -15.52
N SER A 66 -7.60 -2.51 -14.78
CA SER A 66 -8.28 -3.22 -13.69
C SER A 66 -8.64 -2.29 -12.54
N TYR A 67 -9.78 -2.57 -11.92
CA TYR A 67 -10.22 -1.90 -10.70
C TYR A 67 -9.23 -2.06 -9.53
N ASP A 68 -8.46 -3.16 -9.51
CA ASP A 68 -7.42 -3.41 -8.50
C ASP A 68 -6.43 -2.24 -8.34
N TRP A 69 -6.20 -1.44 -9.39
CA TRP A 69 -5.31 -0.28 -9.33
C TRP A 69 -5.83 0.89 -8.49
N CYS A 70 -7.12 0.90 -8.16
CA CYS A 70 -7.70 1.82 -7.18
C CYS A 70 -7.32 1.45 -5.73
N ASN A 71 -6.84 0.22 -5.52
CA ASN A 71 -6.54 -0.36 -4.21
C ASN A 71 -5.03 -0.45 -3.91
N THR A 72 -4.21 0.32 -4.61
CA THR A 72 -2.79 0.47 -4.34
C THR A 72 -2.28 1.77 -4.96
N PRO A 73 -1.35 2.51 -4.32
CA PRO A 73 -0.73 3.68 -4.91
C PRO A 73 0.40 3.32 -5.89
N TRP A 74 0.95 2.11 -5.75
CA TRP A 74 2.09 1.64 -6.52
C TRP A 74 1.73 1.46 -8.00
N ARG A 75 2.66 1.81 -8.87
CA ARG A 75 2.56 1.63 -10.33
C ARG A 75 3.81 0.92 -10.83
N LEU A 76 3.65 0.16 -11.92
CA LEU A 76 4.72 -0.56 -12.59
C LEU A 76 5.08 0.11 -13.92
N GLU A 77 6.36 0.05 -14.28
CA GLU A 77 6.86 0.43 -15.60
C GLU A 77 7.87 -0.62 -16.11
N PRO A 78 7.72 -1.19 -17.32
CA PRO A 78 6.67 -0.92 -18.32
C PRO A 78 5.27 -1.39 -17.88
N ASP A 79 4.25 -1.17 -18.72
CA ASP A 79 2.87 -1.59 -18.43
C ASP A 79 2.85 -3.09 -18.09
N PRO A 80 2.18 -3.52 -17.00
CA PRO A 80 2.14 -4.91 -16.60
C PRO A 80 1.59 -5.88 -17.67
N GLU A 81 0.84 -5.41 -18.67
CA GLU A 81 0.42 -6.25 -19.80
C GLU A 81 1.59 -6.66 -20.70
N GLU A 82 2.64 -5.83 -20.77
CA GLU A 82 3.84 -6.01 -21.58
C GLU A 82 4.89 -6.90 -20.91
N LEU A 83 4.76 -7.16 -19.60
CA LEU A 83 5.73 -7.94 -18.84
C LEU A 83 5.68 -9.44 -19.15
N GLU A 84 6.86 -10.04 -19.29
CA GLU A 84 7.07 -11.47 -19.44
C GLU A 84 7.83 -12.06 -18.24
N LYS A 85 7.81 -13.38 -18.13
CA LYS A 85 8.47 -14.08 -17.01
C LYS A 85 9.99 -13.92 -17.13
N GLY A 86 10.61 -13.38 -16.08
CA GLY A 86 12.06 -13.20 -15.99
C GLY A 86 12.52 -11.78 -16.31
N ASP A 87 11.60 -10.88 -16.67
CA ASP A 87 11.87 -9.45 -16.79
C ASP A 87 12.11 -8.81 -15.42
N SER A 88 12.74 -7.63 -15.42
CA SER A 88 12.65 -6.68 -14.32
C SER A 88 11.66 -5.58 -14.67
N CYS A 89 11.09 -4.93 -13.66
CA CYS A 89 10.28 -3.73 -13.84
C CYS A 89 10.62 -2.69 -12.78
N PHE A 90 10.23 -1.44 -13.01
CA PHE A 90 10.26 -0.41 -12.00
C PHE A 90 8.96 -0.38 -11.24
N VAL A 91 9.02 -0.18 -9.93
CA VAL A 91 7.86 0.11 -9.09
C VAL A 91 8.08 1.44 -8.37
N GLY A 92 7.04 2.27 -8.34
CA GLY A 92 7.08 3.57 -7.66
C GLY A 92 5.68 4.10 -7.41
N ILE A 93 5.59 5.24 -6.72
CA ILE A 93 4.32 5.94 -6.49
C ILE A 93 4.43 7.31 -7.16
N PRO A 94 3.72 7.55 -8.28
CA PRO A 94 3.58 8.90 -8.78
C PRO A 94 2.83 9.76 -7.75
N PRO A 95 2.96 11.10 -7.75
CA PRO A 95 2.24 11.96 -6.82
C PRO A 95 0.75 11.64 -6.75
N THR A 96 0.32 11.06 -5.63
CA THR A 96 -1.03 10.52 -5.44
C THR A 96 -1.67 11.17 -4.22
N ASP A 97 -2.72 11.97 -4.46
CA ASP A 97 -3.46 12.62 -3.37
C ASP A 97 -4.50 11.66 -2.80
N VAL A 98 -4.46 11.45 -1.49
CA VAL A 98 -5.35 10.54 -0.76
C VAL A 98 -5.92 11.21 0.48
N ARG A 99 -7.12 10.80 0.89
CA ARG A 99 -7.70 11.20 2.18
C ARG A 99 -7.73 10.03 3.15
N ILE A 100 -7.37 10.30 4.39
CA ILE A 100 -7.50 9.32 5.48
C ILE A 100 -8.99 9.08 5.74
N VAL A 101 -9.44 7.85 5.60
CA VAL A 101 -10.83 7.45 5.90
C VAL A 101 -10.94 6.78 7.25
N GLU A 102 -9.93 6.03 7.68
CA GLU A 102 -9.85 5.41 9.00
C GLU A 102 -8.40 5.35 9.48
N ILE A 103 -8.22 5.36 10.80
CA ILE A 103 -6.94 5.11 11.46
C ILE A 103 -7.14 3.89 12.36
N ILE A 104 -6.33 2.86 12.18
CA ILE A 104 -6.49 1.57 12.86
C ILE A 104 -5.23 1.26 13.65
N GLU A 105 -5.37 1.13 14.96
CA GLU A 105 -4.31 0.67 15.85
C GLU A 105 -4.51 -0.82 16.19
N TYR A 106 -3.41 -1.57 16.20
CA TYR A 106 -3.35 -2.99 16.52
C TYR A 106 -2.51 -3.20 17.78
N ASP A 107 -3.13 -3.75 18.83
CA ASP A 107 -2.45 -4.18 20.06
C ASP A 107 -2.95 -5.58 20.49
N PRO A 108 -2.16 -6.65 20.31
CA PRO A 108 -0.79 -6.67 19.79
C PRO A 108 -0.71 -6.34 18.28
N PRO A 109 0.49 -6.03 17.74
CA PRO A 109 0.70 -5.75 16.32
C PRO A 109 0.09 -6.82 15.39
N ALA A 110 -0.42 -6.38 14.24
CA ALA A 110 -1.11 -7.23 13.29
C ALA A 110 -0.19 -8.31 12.70
N ASP A 111 -0.69 -9.54 12.69
CA ASP A 111 0.04 -10.69 12.14
C ASP A 111 -0.36 -10.88 10.66
N PHE A 112 0.38 -10.28 9.72
CA PHE A 112 0.10 -10.38 8.28
C PHE A 112 1.11 -11.24 7.50
N GLY A 113 2.03 -11.92 8.17
CA GLY A 113 3.06 -12.75 7.51
C GLY A 113 4.36 -12.02 7.20
N PHE A 114 4.45 -10.73 7.50
CA PHE A 114 5.63 -9.92 7.25
C PHE A 114 6.06 -9.07 8.46
N LEU A 115 7.34 -8.69 8.44
CA LEU A 115 7.96 -7.74 9.36
C LEU A 115 8.27 -6.42 8.64
N PRO A 116 8.21 -5.29 9.37
CA PRO A 116 7.69 -5.17 10.73
C PRO A 116 6.17 -5.43 10.78
N ARG A 117 5.69 -6.03 11.88
CA ARG A 117 4.26 -6.24 12.08
C ARG A 117 3.56 -4.88 12.22
N PRO A 118 2.46 -4.62 11.49
CA PRO A 118 1.81 -3.31 11.58
C PRO A 118 1.22 -3.03 12.96
N GLU A 119 1.57 -1.90 13.54
CA GLU A 119 0.99 -1.38 14.78
C GLU A 119 -0.09 -0.33 14.50
N LEU A 120 0.10 0.43 13.42
CA LEU A 120 -0.77 1.55 13.07
C LEU A 120 -0.90 1.64 11.55
N VAL A 121 -2.15 1.63 11.08
CA VAL A 121 -2.50 1.69 9.66
C VAL A 121 -3.37 2.90 9.38
N LEU A 122 -2.97 3.69 8.39
CA LEU A 122 -3.84 4.69 7.78
C LEU A 122 -4.60 4.03 6.63
N ALA A 123 -5.89 3.82 6.79
CA ALA A 123 -6.74 3.48 5.65
C ALA A 123 -7.01 4.77 4.88
N VAL A 124 -6.63 4.80 3.61
CA VAL A 124 -6.73 5.98 2.75
C VAL A 124 -7.51 5.67 1.49
N ARG A 125 -8.10 6.71 0.90
CA ARG A 125 -8.75 6.64 -0.40
C ARG A 125 -8.20 7.72 -1.33
N PRO A 126 -7.80 7.37 -2.57
CA PRO A 126 -7.44 8.36 -3.58
C PRO A 126 -8.56 9.38 -3.79
N VAL A 127 -8.20 10.67 -3.90
CA VAL A 127 -9.17 11.76 -4.08
C VAL A 127 -9.97 11.58 -5.38
N GLU A 128 -9.32 11.09 -6.44
CA GLU A 128 -9.96 10.80 -7.73
C GLU A 128 -11.06 9.72 -7.62
N PHE A 129 -10.98 8.82 -6.64
CA PHE A 129 -11.94 7.75 -6.40
C PHE A 129 -12.78 7.99 -5.15
N TRP A 130 -12.92 9.23 -4.66
CA TRP A 130 -13.58 9.52 -3.39
C TRP A 130 -15.02 8.96 -3.28
N GLY A 131 -15.77 9.01 -4.40
CA GLY A 131 -17.15 8.53 -4.49
C GLY A 131 -17.29 6.99 -4.51
N ASP A 132 -16.17 6.28 -4.63
CA ASP A 132 -16.14 4.83 -4.63
C ASP A 132 -15.74 4.30 -3.25
N VAL A 133 -16.67 3.60 -2.59
CA VAL A 133 -16.46 3.10 -1.23
C VAL A 133 -15.57 1.86 -1.18
N GLU A 134 -15.45 1.13 -2.29
CA GLU A 134 -14.59 -0.06 -2.39
C GLU A 134 -13.15 0.29 -2.75
N ALA A 135 -12.90 1.53 -3.20
CA ALA A 135 -11.56 2.03 -3.46
C ALA A 135 -10.83 2.41 -2.17
N GLY A 136 -9.55 2.04 -2.10
CA GLY A 136 -8.64 2.46 -1.05
C GLY A 136 -7.62 1.41 -0.68
N PHE A 137 -6.68 1.79 0.17
CA PHE A 137 -5.61 0.92 0.65
C PHE A 137 -5.13 1.35 2.02
N GLY A 138 -4.44 0.44 2.71
CA GLY A 138 -3.78 0.72 3.99
C GLY A 138 -2.34 1.17 3.78
N ILE A 139 -1.90 2.13 4.59
CA ILE A 139 -0.49 2.51 4.72
C ILE A 139 -0.05 2.13 6.12
N ASN A 140 0.91 1.22 6.22
CA ASN A 140 1.51 0.83 7.50
C ASN A 140 2.57 1.87 7.87
N LEU A 141 2.36 2.65 8.92
CA LEU A 141 3.26 3.77 9.24
C LEU A 141 4.64 3.34 9.73
N ASN A 142 4.77 2.08 10.16
CA ASN A 142 6.03 1.48 10.54
C ASN A 142 6.65 0.60 9.44
N SER A 143 6.07 0.53 8.22
CA SER A 143 6.68 -0.27 7.16
C SER A 143 8.03 0.30 6.72
N GLY A 144 8.90 -0.57 6.23
CA GLY A 144 10.16 -0.17 5.58
C GLY A 144 9.98 0.31 4.14
N GLU A 145 8.72 0.44 3.67
CA GLU A 145 8.42 0.84 2.31
C GLU A 145 8.77 2.33 2.10
N PRO A 146 9.36 2.71 0.95
CA PRO A 146 9.91 4.05 0.73
C PRO A 146 8.81 5.05 0.32
N ILE A 147 7.71 5.06 1.05
CA ILE A 147 6.59 5.97 0.82
C ILE A 147 6.86 7.27 1.56
N GLU A 148 7.07 8.34 0.81
CA GLU A 148 7.04 9.70 1.33
C GLU A 148 5.59 10.13 1.49
N ILE A 149 5.26 10.67 2.67
CA ILE A 149 3.92 11.12 3.02
C ILE A 149 4.00 12.60 3.37
N GLU A 150 3.41 13.44 2.52
CA GLU A 150 3.27 14.87 2.74
C GLU A 150 1.84 15.20 3.20
N LEU A 151 1.69 15.93 4.31
CA LEU A 151 0.40 16.48 4.71
C LEU A 151 0.10 17.75 3.88
N ILE A 152 -0.95 17.69 3.06
CA ILE A 152 -1.37 18.80 2.19
C ILE A 152 -2.41 19.67 2.89
N GLU A 153 -3.41 19.05 3.52
CA GLU A 153 -4.48 19.75 4.23
C GLU A 153 -4.83 19.00 5.51
N ARG A 154 -4.79 19.72 6.64
CA ARG A 154 -5.29 19.21 7.91
C ARG A 154 -6.80 19.32 7.91
N ARG A 155 -7.52 18.26 8.31
CA ARG A 155 -8.94 18.41 8.61
C ARG A 155 -9.10 19.41 9.75
N THR A 156 -9.71 20.55 9.46
CA THR A 156 -10.11 21.50 10.49
C THR A 156 -11.20 20.86 11.33
N ARG A 157 -11.02 20.79 12.66
CA ARG A 157 -12.12 20.42 13.57
C ARG A 157 -13.26 21.42 13.35
N ALA A 158 -14.40 20.93 12.86
CA ALA A 158 -15.66 21.67 12.88
C ALA A 158 -16.29 21.55 14.28
#